data_AF-A0AAE4BT04-F1
#
_entry.id   AF-A0AAE4BT04-F1
#
_cell.length_a   1.000
_cell.length_b   1.000
_cell.length_c   1.000
_cell.angle_alpha   90.00
_cell.angle_beta   90.00
_cell.angle_gamma   90.00
#
_symmetry.space_group_name_H-M   'P 1'
#
loop_
_entity.id
_entity.type
_entity.pdbx_description
1 polymer ?
#
loop_
_entity_poly.entity_id
_entity_poly.type
_entity_poly.pdbx_seq_one_letter_code
_entity_poly.pdbx_strand_id
1 'polypeptide(L)'
;MRNLKFVILFILVATFGCAPSVVTQNYMEKSFKPEEKRKMIVFFVGDRKEGAIKFEDKFASYFTKKGYDMTAGHILIDSLKEPNIDKDLIVKEMLADGYDGVYTLRIVEYKEETKKVDNTYYKPSTGLVNIMDQYYFDVYQKNKALEKDEPLYNKKMILRTEARYYDLNSGKEYPLVWSIRMRTENPEYMKRIVRDLSKTIYKQSMEDGVL
;
A
#
# COMPACT_ATOMS: atom_id res chain seq x y z
N MET A 1 -27.61 -24.39 24.68
CA MET A 1 -26.93 -24.45 23.36
C MET A 1 -27.26 -23.28 22.41
N ARG A 2 -27.95 -22.20 22.84
CA ARG A 2 -28.33 -21.07 21.96
C ARG A 2 -27.25 -20.00 21.79
N ASN A 3 -26.26 -19.96 22.69
CA ASN A 3 -25.20 -18.95 22.72
C ASN A 3 -23.90 -19.36 21.99
N LEU A 4 -23.75 -20.65 21.64
CA LEU A 4 -22.55 -21.16 20.95
C LEU A 4 -22.51 -20.75 19.48
N LYS A 5 -23.67 -20.59 18.84
CA LYS A 5 -23.79 -20.16 17.44
C LYS A 5 -23.33 -18.70 17.24
N PHE A 6 -23.52 -17.83 18.25
CA PHE A 6 -23.06 -16.44 18.20
C PHE A 6 -21.54 -16.30 18.38
N VAL A 7 -20.92 -17.16 19.20
CA VAL A 7 -19.46 -17.16 19.38
C VAL A 7 -18.74 -17.64 18.12
N ILE A 8 -19.28 -18.63 17.41
CA ILE A 8 -18.72 -19.11 16.13
C ILE A 8 -18.80 -18.04 15.04
N LEU A 9 -19.88 -17.23 15.02
CA LEU A 9 -20.02 -16.13 14.07
C LEU A 9 -19.03 -14.98 14.35
N PHE A 10 -18.73 -14.70 15.62
CA PHE A 10 -17.77 -13.66 16.00
C PHE A 10 -16.31 -14.05 15.70
N ILE A 11 -15.98 -15.33 15.85
CA ILE A 11 -14.63 -15.86 15.52
C ILE A 11 -14.41 -15.92 14.00
N LEU A 12 -15.46 -16.13 13.20
CA LEU A 12 -15.35 -16.19 11.74
C LEU A 12 -15.06 -14.82 11.08
N VAL A 13 -15.42 -13.71 11.75
CA VAL A 13 -15.18 -12.33 11.24
C VAL A 13 -13.76 -11.85 11.55
N ALA A 14 -13.08 -12.44 12.54
CA ALA A 14 -11.76 -12.00 13.00
C ALA A 14 -10.59 -12.47 12.12
N THR A 15 -10.81 -13.30 11.10
CA THR A 15 -9.74 -13.90 10.29
C THR A 15 -9.43 -13.19 8.97
N PHE A 16 -10.01 -12.01 8.71
CA PHE A 16 -9.56 -11.16 7.59
C PHE A 16 -8.28 -10.39 7.94
N GLY A 17 -7.19 -11.14 8.15
CA GLY A 17 -5.83 -10.61 8.23
C GLY A 17 -5.39 -10.10 6.86
N CYS A 18 -5.68 -8.85 6.55
CA CYS A 18 -5.09 -8.14 5.43
C CYS A 18 -3.90 -7.35 5.99
N ALA A 19 -2.67 -7.68 5.62
CA ALA A 19 -1.52 -6.84 5.97
C ALA A 19 -1.77 -5.45 5.37
N PRO A 20 -2.09 -4.42 6.17
CA PRO A 20 -2.52 -3.15 5.64
C PRO A 20 -1.31 -2.35 5.14
N SER A 21 -1.53 -1.50 4.14
CA SER A 21 -0.55 -0.46 3.81
C SER A 21 -0.48 0.53 4.97
N VAL A 22 0.70 0.69 5.57
CA VAL A 22 0.91 1.53 6.75
C VAL A 22 1.55 2.86 6.34
N VAL A 23 1.01 3.98 6.84
CA VAL A 23 1.62 5.30 6.67
C VAL A 23 2.89 5.38 7.52
N THR A 24 4.01 5.70 6.88
CA THR A 24 5.34 5.79 7.49
C THR A 24 5.81 7.23 7.65
N GLN A 25 5.37 8.13 6.77
CA GLN A 25 5.65 9.55 6.81
C GLN A 25 4.41 10.31 6.35
N ASN A 26 4.17 11.46 6.97
CA ASN A 26 3.06 12.35 6.64
C ASN A 26 3.56 13.81 6.68
N TYR A 27 3.13 14.60 5.71
CA TYR A 27 3.33 16.03 5.64
C TYR A 27 2.02 16.69 5.20
N MET A 28 1.64 17.75 5.90
CA MET A 28 0.53 18.62 5.56
C MET A 28 0.95 20.07 5.76
N GLU A 29 0.63 20.90 4.78
CA GLU A 29 0.85 22.33 4.85
C GLU A 29 -0.16 22.97 5.83
N LYS A 30 0.34 23.65 6.87
CA LYS A 30 -0.52 24.18 7.96
C LYS A 30 -1.49 25.26 7.50
N SER A 31 -1.14 25.95 6.43
CA SER A 31 -1.94 27.04 5.86
C SER A 31 -3.03 26.54 4.90
N PHE A 32 -3.02 25.25 4.53
CA PHE A 32 -3.99 24.68 3.61
C PHE A 32 -5.37 24.55 4.27
N LYS A 33 -6.40 25.00 3.56
CA LYS A 33 -7.80 24.83 3.94
C LYS A 33 -8.54 24.25 2.73
N PRO A 34 -9.03 23.00 2.81
CA PRO A 34 -9.77 22.42 1.70
C PRO A 34 -11.11 23.17 1.49
N GLU A 35 -11.60 23.12 0.26
CA GLU A 35 -12.94 23.59 -0.07
C GLU A 35 -13.88 22.39 -0.07
N GLU A 36 -15.15 22.57 0.30
CA GLU A 36 -16.10 21.46 0.50
C GLU A 36 -16.40 20.65 -0.78
N LYS A 37 -16.17 21.22 -1.96
CA LYS A 37 -16.44 20.57 -3.25
C LYS A 37 -15.29 20.81 -4.20
N ARG A 38 -14.38 19.85 -4.26
CA ARG A 38 -13.22 19.89 -5.15
C ARG A 38 -13.35 18.85 -6.25
N LYS A 39 -13.16 19.29 -7.49
CA LYS A 39 -12.94 18.42 -8.64
C LYS A 39 -11.47 18.04 -8.67
N MET A 40 -11.18 16.75 -8.55
CA MET A 40 -9.82 16.25 -8.41
C MET A 40 -9.45 15.30 -9.55
N ILE A 41 -8.17 15.20 -9.83
CA ILE A 41 -7.61 14.25 -10.81
C ILE A 41 -6.43 13.50 -10.22
N VAL A 42 -6.25 12.24 -10.62
CA VAL A 42 -5.16 11.39 -10.13
C VAL A 42 -4.25 10.92 -11.26
N PHE A 43 -2.94 11.05 -11.06
CA PHE A 43 -1.90 10.50 -11.94
C PHE A 43 -1.06 9.45 -11.21
N PHE A 44 -0.85 8.31 -11.86
CA PHE A 44 0.12 7.32 -11.40
C PHE A 44 1.40 7.42 -12.22
N VAL A 45 2.49 7.84 -11.58
CA VAL A 45 3.82 7.95 -12.17
C VAL A 45 4.51 6.60 -12.05
N GLY A 46 4.53 5.84 -13.14
CA GLY A 46 5.24 4.57 -13.22
C GLY A 46 5.52 4.14 -14.66
N ASP A 47 6.42 3.18 -14.83
CA ASP A 47 7.02 2.86 -16.13
C ASP A 47 6.08 2.12 -17.10
N ARG A 48 4.98 1.54 -16.59
CA ARG A 48 4.06 0.73 -17.39
C ARG A 48 2.71 1.42 -17.56
N LYS A 49 2.43 1.91 -18.78
CA LYS A 49 1.18 2.61 -19.14
C LYS A 49 -0.07 1.85 -18.73
N GLU A 50 -0.18 0.55 -19.05
CA GLU A 50 -1.35 -0.25 -18.68
C GLU A 50 -1.56 -0.37 -17.16
N GLY A 51 -0.46 -0.42 -16.40
CA GLY A 51 -0.50 -0.47 -14.95
C GLY A 51 -0.99 0.85 -14.36
N ALA A 52 -0.53 1.97 -14.92
CA ALA A 52 -0.96 3.31 -14.55
C ALA A 52 -2.47 3.51 -14.81
N ILE A 53 -2.96 3.19 -16.01
CA ILE A 53 -4.38 3.31 -16.38
C ILE A 53 -5.26 2.53 -15.38
N LYS A 54 -4.95 1.25 -15.18
CA LYS A 54 -5.72 0.37 -14.26
C LYS A 54 -5.65 0.86 -12.81
N PHE A 55 -4.56 1.50 -12.41
CA PHE A 55 -4.41 2.08 -11.10
C PHE A 55 -5.32 3.29 -10.94
N GLU A 56 -5.19 4.26 -11.85
CA GLU A 56 -5.92 5.52 -11.84
C GLU A 56 -7.43 5.28 -11.90
N ASP A 57 -7.90 4.38 -12.76
CA ASP A 57 -9.31 3.99 -12.85
C ASP A 57 -9.86 3.50 -11.51
N LYS A 58 -9.11 2.62 -10.84
CA LYS A 58 -9.54 2.03 -9.57
C LYS A 58 -9.49 3.03 -8.44
N PHE A 59 -8.47 3.89 -8.43
CA PHE A 59 -8.33 4.96 -7.46
C PHE A 59 -9.47 5.97 -7.60
N ALA A 60 -9.70 6.49 -8.81
CA ALA A 60 -10.79 7.41 -9.11
C ALA A 60 -12.14 6.78 -8.75
N SER A 61 -12.42 5.55 -9.21
CA SER A 61 -13.65 4.83 -8.88
C SER A 61 -13.85 4.65 -7.37
N TYR A 62 -12.78 4.46 -6.60
CA TYR A 62 -12.88 4.36 -5.13
C TYR A 62 -13.36 5.67 -4.50
N PHE A 63 -12.82 6.81 -4.92
CA PHE A 63 -13.19 8.13 -4.43
C PHE A 63 -14.58 8.58 -4.91
N THR A 64 -14.93 8.32 -6.17
CA THR A 64 -16.27 8.61 -6.71
C THR A 64 -17.35 7.85 -5.96
N LYS A 65 -17.11 6.58 -5.60
CA LYS A 65 -18.04 5.79 -4.75
C LYS A 65 -18.20 6.35 -3.33
N LYS A 66 -17.31 7.24 -2.90
CA LYS A 66 -17.36 7.94 -1.62
C LYS A 66 -17.94 9.35 -1.73
N GLY A 67 -18.39 9.77 -2.91
CA GLY A 67 -19.04 11.06 -3.14
C GLY A 67 -18.10 12.19 -3.57
N TYR A 68 -16.83 11.89 -3.86
CA TYR A 68 -15.86 12.87 -4.33
C TYR A 68 -15.80 12.90 -5.86
N ASP A 69 -15.67 14.09 -6.45
CA ASP A 69 -15.43 14.24 -7.88
C ASP A 69 -13.95 13.98 -8.18
N MET A 70 -13.65 12.77 -8.67
CA MET A 70 -12.30 12.29 -8.94
C MET A 70 -12.24 11.67 -10.33
N THR A 71 -11.36 12.19 -11.17
CA THR A 71 -11.11 11.68 -12.53
C THR A 71 -9.76 10.98 -12.63
N ALA A 72 -9.66 9.96 -13.48
CA ALA A 72 -8.40 9.30 -13.79
C ALA A 72 -7.59 10.13 -14.81
N GLY A 73 -6.30 10.31 -14.56
CA GLY A 73 -5.40 11.15 -15.35
C GLY A 73 -5.32 10.78 -16.82
N HIS A 74 -5.27 9.49 -17.15
CA HIS A 74 -5.21 9.03 -18.53
C HIS A 74 -6.41 9.47 -19.38
N ILE A 75 -7.59 9.73 -18.79
CA ILE A 75 -8.77 10.23 -19.53
C ILE A 75 -8.48 11.62 -20.10
N LEU A 76 -7.82 12.48 -19.32
CA LEU A 76 -7.37 13.78 -19.80
C LEU A 76 -6.28 13.61 -20.86
N ILE A 77 -5.27 12.78 -20.62
CA ILE A 77 -4.16 12.58 -21.56
C ILE A 77 -4.66 12.07 -22.93
N ASP A 78 -5.60 11.13 -22.94
CA ASP A 78 -6.16 10.59 -24.17
C ASP A 78 -7.05 11.61 -24.91
N SER A 79 -7.59 12.63 -24.21
CA SER A 79 -8.39 13.69 -24.83
C SER A 79 -7.56 14.74 -25.57
N LEU A 80 -6.31 14.96 -25.16
CA LEU A 80 -5.43 15.99 -25.72
C LEU A 80 -5.10 15.75 -27.20
N LYS A 81 -5.07 14.49 -27.66
CA LYS A 81 -4.74 14.11 -29.06
C LYS A 81 -3.44 14.75 -29.62
N GLU A 82 -2.53 15.20 -28.75
CA GLU A 82 -1.27 15.84 -29.12
C GLU A 82 -0.12 14.82 -29.07
N PRO A 83 0.83 14.84 -30.03
CA PRO A 83 1.98 13.94 -30.04
C PRO A 83 3.04 14.30 -28.99
N ASN A 84 3.11 15.57 -28.59
CA ASN A 84 4.06 16.09 -27.60
C ASN A 84 3.30 16.69 -26.43
N ILE A 85 2.90 15.82 -25.49
CA ILE A 85 2.23 16.24 -24.27
C ILE A 85 3.31 16.64 -23.26
N ASP A 86 3.37 17.92 -22.92
CA ASP A 86 4.20 18.44 -21.85
C ASP A 86 3.38 18.72 -20.57
N LYS A 87 4.09 19.00 -19.49
CA LYS A 87 3.48 19.30 -18.18
C LYS A 87 2.58 20.52 -18.25
N ASP A 88 2.99 21.57 -18.95
CA ASP A 88 2.30 22.85 -18.94
C ASP A 88 0.97 22.76 -19.68
N LEU A 89 0.93 21.99 -20.78
CA LEU A 89 -0.31 21.65 -21.47
C LEU A 89 -1.26 20.86 -20.56
N ILE A 90 -0.78 19.80 -19.89
CA ILE A 90 -1.62 19.01 -18.98
C ILE A 90 -2.24 19.91 -17.91
N VAL A 91 -1.43 20.77 -17.29
CA VAL A 91 -1.94 21.59 -16.20
C VAL A 91 -2.88 22.69 -16.71
N LYS A 92 -2.59 23.29 -17.87
CA LYS A 92 -3.50 24.24 -18.52
C LYS A 92 -4.87 23.61 -18.75
N GLU A 93 -4.91 22.38 -19.26
CA GLU A 93 -6.15 21.68 -19.56
C GLU A 93 -6.87 21.23 -18.29
N MET A 94 -6.12 20.86 -17.24
CA MET A 94 -6.71 20.62 -15.91
C MET A 94 -7.40 21.88 -15.36
N LEU A 95 -6.77 23.04 -15.48
CA LEU A 95 -7.37 24.30 -15.04
C LEU A 95 -8.58 24.68 -15.90
N ALA A 96 -8.51 24.46 -17.21
CA ALA A 96 -9.62 24.72 -18.14
C ALA A 96 -10.84 23.84 -17.84
N ASP A 97 -10.62 22.59 -17.44
CA ASP A 97 -11.66 21.65 -17.03
C ASP A 97 -12.15 21.88 -15.59
N GLY A 98 -11.60 22.87 -14.87
CA GLY A 98 -12.00 23.24 -13.51
C GLY A 98 -11.57 22.24 -12.45
N TYR A 99 -10.43 21.57 -12.63
CA TYR A 99 -9.83 20.77 -11.56
C TYR A 99 -9.18 21.68 -10.50
N ASP A 100 -9.50 21.43 -9.24
CA ASP A 100 -9.03 22.21 -8.08
C ASP A 100 -7.81 21.57 -7.40
N GLY A 101 -7.58 20.28 -7.65
CA GLY A 101 -6.46 19.57 -7.05
C GLY A 101 -6.03 18.33 -7.81
N VAL A 102 -4.76 17.98 -7.65
CA VAL A 102 -4.19 16.80 -8.28
C VAL A 102 -3.53 15.88 -7.27
N TYR A 103 -3.88 14.60 -7.32
CA TYR A 103 -3.13 13.55 -6.69
C TYR A 103 -2.08 13.01 -7.65
N THR A 104 -0.86 12.85 -7.16
CA THR A 104 0.17 12.05 -7.85
C THR A 104 0.58 10.90 -6.96
N LEU A 105 0.76 9.73 -7.55
CA LEU A 105 1.23 8.55 -6.85
C LEU A 105 2.41 7.93 -7.58
N ARG A 106 3.39 7.44 -6.84
CA ARG A 106 4.53 6.72 -7.41
C ARG A 106 5.02 5.61 -6.50
N ILE A 107 5.65 4.61 -7.11
CA ILE A 107 6.44 3.62 -6.40
C ILE A 107 7.82 4.24 -6.15
N VAL A 108 8.20 4.33 -4.89
CA VAL A 108 9.51 4.86 -4.47
C VAL A 108 10.54 3.74 -4.42
N GLU A 109 10.13 2.57 -3.92
CA GLU A 109 11.03 1.44 -3.74
C GLU A 109 10.25 0.13 -3.79
N TYR A 110 10.91 -0.89 -4.33
CA TYR A 110 10.45 -2.27 -4.30
C TYR A 110 11.62 -3.15 -3.87
N LYS A 111 11.48 -3.81 -2.71
CA LYS A 111 12.56 -4.58 -2.08
C LYS A 111 12.09 -5.96 -1.64
N GLU A 112 12.86 -6.99 -1.96
CA GLU A 112 12.72 -8.33 -1.39
C GLU A 112 13.63 -8.43 -0.15
N GLU A 113 13.05 -8.63 1.03
CA GLU A 113 13.77 -8.91 2.27
C GLU A 113 13.70 -10.40 2.56
N THR A 114 14.86 -11.06 2.64
CA THR A 114 14.95 -12.45 3.06
C THR A 114 15.20 -12.48 4.57
N LYS A 115 14.25 -13.00 5.35
CA LYS A 115 14.49 -13.29 6.78
C LYS A 115 14.85 -14.75 6.95
N LYS A 116 15.98 -15.00 7.61
CA LYS A 116 16.33 -16.33 8.11
C LYS A 116 15.32 -16.69 9.21
N VAL A 117 14.57 -17.76 9.01
CA VAL A 117 13.73 -18.32 10.06
C VAL A 117 14.67 -19.11 10.98
N ASP A 118 14.97 -18.57 12.15
CA ASP A 118 15.61 -19.37 13.19
C ASP A 118 14.58 -20.38 13.68
N ASN A 119 14.67 -21.61 13.18
CA ASN A 119 13.79 -22.71 13.55
C ASN A 119 14.20 -23.30 14.92
N THR A 120 14.46 -22.44 15.92
CA THR A 120 14.79 -22.87 17.28
C THR A 120 13.50 -23.28 18.00
N TYR A 121 12.97 -24.45 17.62
CA TYR A 121 12.08 -25.20 18.50
C TYR A 121 12.89 -25.62 19.74
N TYR A 122 12.87 -24.79 20.78
CA TYR A 122 13.36 -25.17 22.10
C TYR A 122 12.40 -26.22 22.67
N LYS A 123 12.72 -27.50 22.46
CA LYS A 123 12.12 -28.60 23.22
C LYS A 123 12.82 -28.66 24.58
N PRO A 124 12.16 -28.29 25.70
CA PRO A 124 12.73 -28.58 27.01
C PRO A 124 12.85 -30.10 27.18
N SER A 125 14.05 -30.54 27.53
CA SER A 125 14.37 -31.94 27.81
C SER A 125 13.58 -32.39 29.05
N THR A 126 12.52 -33.16 28.85
CA THR A 126 11.82 -33.85 29.93
C THR A 126 12.45 -35.22 30.15
N GLY A 127 13.22 -35.37 31.23
CA GLY A 127 13.41 -36.67 31.89
C GLY A 127 14.82 -37.26 31.84
N LEU A 128 15.39 -37.44 33.04
CA LEU A 128 16.51 -38.29 33.37
C LEU A 128 16.39 -39.68 32.71
N VAL A 129 17.44 -40.17 32.01
CA VAL A 129 17.91 -41.58 31.96
C VAL A 129 19.08 -41.71 30.95
N ASN A 130 20.20 -42.27 31.44
CA ASN A 130 21.38 -42.87 30.79
C ASN A 130 22.26 -42.05 29.81
N ILE A 131 23.47 -41.79 30.30
CA ILE A 131 24.41 -40.73 29.90
C ILE A 131 25.62 -41.38 29.21
N MET A 132 25.64 -41.40 27.87
CA MET A 132 26.83 -41.29 26.99
C MET A 132 26.51 -41.74 25.55
N ASP A 133 25.93 -42.93 25.36
CA ASP A 133 25.69 -43.49 24.01
C ASP A 133 24.52 -42.81 23.29
N GLN A 134 23.50 -42.41 24.05
CA GLN A 134 22.33 -41.72 23.52
C GLN A 134 22.66 -40.27 23.11
N TYR A 135 23.63 -39.64 23.78
CA TYR A 135 24.10 -38.30 23.43
C TYR A 135 24.78 -38.30 22.06
N TYR A 136 25.64 -39.30 21.78
CA TYR A 136 26.27 -39.42 20.47
C TYR A 136 25.26 -39.76 19.38
N PHE A 137 24.30 -40.65 19.64
CA PHE A 137 23.26 -40.99 18.66
C PHE A 137 22.33 -39.81 18.36
N ASP A 138 21.90 -39.06 19.38
CA ASP A 138 21.03 -37.88 19.21
C ASP A 138 21.76 -36.70 18.57
N VAL A 139 23.05 -36.50 18.88
CA VAL A 139 23.87 -35.46 18.23
C VAL A 139 24.14 -35.83 16.76
N TYR A 140 24.42 -37.10 16.46
CA TYR A 140 24.68 -37.57 15.10
C TYR A 140 23.41 -37.53 14.24
N GLN A 141 22.25 -37.92 14.79
CA GLN A 141 20.95 -37.82 14.10
C GLN A 141 20.47 -36.36 13.99
N LYS A 142 20.73 -35.50 14.98
CA LYS A 142 20.50 -34.05 14.85
C LYS A 142 21.32 -33.45 13.72
N ASN A 143 22.60 -33.81 13.60
CA ASN A 143 23.46 -33.28 12.55
C ASN A 143 23.05 -33.80 11.15
N LYS A 144 22.57 -35.05 11.04
CA LYS A 144 22.00 -35.59 9.80
C LYS A 144 20.65 -34.97 9.41
N ALA A 145 19.86 -34.53 10.39
CA ALA A 145 18.61 -33.79 10.16
C ALA A 145 18.88 -32.32 9.80
N LEU A 146 19.88 -31.68 10.42
CA LEU A 146 20.32 -30.31 10.12
C LEU A 146 20.95 -30.17 8.73
N GLU A 147 21.48 -31.24 8.14
CA GLU A 147 21.95 -31.25 6.74
C GLU A 147 20.79 -31.24 5.72
N LYS A 148 19.56 -31.60 6.11
CA LYS A 148 18.38 -31.63 5.21
C LYS A 148 17.43 -30.47 5.38
N ASP A 149 17.53 -29.71 6.46
CA ASP A 149 16.77 -28.48 6.63
C ASP A 149 17.51 -27.35 5.91
N GLU A 150 17.33 -27.27 4.58
CA GLU A 150 17.61 -26.02 3.86
C GLU A 150 16.94 -24.88 4.64
N PRO A 151 17.67 -23.79 4.97
CA PRO A 151 17.07 -22.72 5.75
C PRO A 151 15.80 -22.23 5.04
N LEU A 152 14.66 -22.39 5.70
CA LEU A 152 13.39 -21.86 5.23
C LEU A 152 13.54 -20.33 5.19
N TYR A 153 13.89 -19.81 4.02
CA TYR A 153 13.95 -18.39 3.77
C TYR A 153 12.54 -17.87 3.58
N ASN A 154 12.03 -17.13 4.56
CA ASN A 154 10.81 -16.36 4.36
C ASN A 154 11.18 -15.10 3.56
N LYS A 155 10.87 -15.13 2.25
CA LYS A 155 10.95 -13.95 1.38
C LYS A 155 9.78 -13.03 1.69
N LYS A 156 10.07 -11.82 2.13
CA LYS A 156 9.10 -10.76 2.41
C LYS A 156 9.27 -9.66 1.39
N MET A 157 8.20 -9.34 0.67
CA MET A 157 8.26 -8.25 -0.31
C MET A 157 7.76 -6.95 0.32
N ILE A 158 8.49 -5.87 0.10
CA ILE A 158 8.18 -4.54 0.63
C ILE A 158 8.04 -3.58 -0.54
N LEU A 159 6.87 -2.99 -0.65
CA LEU A 159 6.57 -1.92 -1.59
C LEU A 159 6.48 -0.61 -0.81
N ARG A 160 7.27 0.38 -1.18
CA ARG A 160 7.15 1.75 -0.68
C ARG A 160 6.54 2.64 -1.76
N THR A 161 5.45 3.32 -1.41
CA THR A 161 4.74 4.23 -2.31
C THR A 161 4.64 5.61 -1.69
N GLU A 162 4.61 6.63 -2.52
CA GLU A 162 4.38 8.02 -2.11
C GLU A 162 3.15 8.54 -2.83
N ALA A 163 2.26 9.17 -2.07
CA ALA A 163 1.12 9.91 -2.60
C ALA A 163 1.30 11.39 -2.24
N ARG A 164 1.01 12.28 -3.18
CA ARG A 164 1.11 13.73 -3.04
C ARG A 164 -0.17 14.36 -3.55
N TYR A 165 -0.58 15.45 -2.92
CA TYR A 165 -1.69 16.27 -3.34
C TYR A 165 -1.23 17.72 -3.52
N TYR A 166 -1.54 18.28 -4.68
CA TYR A 166 -1.24 19.66 -5.02
C TYR A 166 -2.54 20.44 -5.20
N ASP A 167 -2.53 21.68 -4.71
CA ASP A 167 -3.66 22.60 -4.83
C ASP A 167 -3.50 23.47 -6.08
N LEU A 168 -4.46 23.40 -7.00
CA LEU A 168 -4.40 24.14 -8.27
C LEU A 168 -4.96 25.57 -8.13
N ASN A 169 -5.75 25.83 -7.07
CA ASN A 169 -6.46 27.10 -6.87
C ASN A 169 -5.78 28.06 -5.87
N SER A 170 -4.63 27.69 -5.32
CA SER A 170 -3.94 28.44 -4.25
C SER A 170 -3.41 29.83 -4.64
N GLY A 171 -3.48 30.21 -5.92
CA GLY A 171 -2.84 31.42 -6.46
C GLY A 171 -1.30 31.36 -6.51
N LYS A 172 -0.70 30.26 -6.07
CA LYS A 172 0.72 29.92 -6.25
C LYS A 172 0.84 28.84 -7.31
N GLU A 173 2.00 28.71 -7.95
CA GLU A 173 2.23 27.66 -8.93
C GLU A 173 2.23 26.27 -8.25
N TYR A 174 1.07 25.61 -8.31
CA TYR A 174 0.78 24.22 -7.91
C TYR A 174 1.49 23.75 -6.62
N PRO A 175 1.27 24.42 -5.47
CA PRO A 175 1.94 24.05 -4.23
C PRO A 175 1.58 22.63 -3.80
N LEU A 176 2.59 21.90 -3.33
CA LEU A 176 2.40 20.67 -2.57
C LEU A 176 1.79 21.04 -1.23
N VAL A 177 0.56 20.59 -0.98
CA VAL A 177 -0.14 20.89 0.29
C VAL A 177 -0.27 19.67 1.19
N TRP A 178 -0.10 18.46 0.63
CA TRP A 178 -0.13 17.22 1.41
C TRP A 178 0.66 16.10 0.75
N SER A 179 1.32 15.26 1.55
CA SER A 179 1.97 14.06 1.06
C SER A 179 2.12 12.98 2.14
N ILE A 180 2.02 11.72 1.73
CA ILE A 180 2.28 10.58 2.59
C ILE A 180 3.19 9.58 1.92
N ARG A 181 4.01 8.89 2.72
CA ARG A 181 4.72 7.68 2.29
C ARG A 181 4.15 6.48 3.02
N MET A 182 3.90 5.42 2.26
CA MET A 182 3.31 4.19 2.75
C MET A 182 4.24 3.01 2.52
N ARG A 183 4.15 2.02 3.40
CA ARG A 183 4.81 0.72 3.31
C ARG A 183 3.75 -0.37 3.22
N THR A 184 3.80 -1.16 2.16
CA THR A 184 2.96 -2.34 1.96
C THR A 184 3.83 -3.59 2.04
N GLU A 185 3.43 -4.55 2.86
CA GLU A 185 4.16 -5.80 3.05
C GLU A 185 3.43 -6.96 2.36
N ASN A 186 4.20 -7.83 1.71
CA ASN A 186 3.71 -8.94 0.90
C ASN A 186 2.60 -8.54 -0.08
N PRO A 187 2.91 -7.65 -1.05
CA PRO A 187 2.01 -7.32 -2.14
C PRO A 187 1.67 -8.58 -2.98
N GLU A 188 0.65 -9.34 -2.59
CA GLU A 188 0.28 -10.60 -3.27
C GLU A 188 -0.37 -10.35 -4.64
N TYR A 189 -1.14 -9.26 -4.80
CA TYR A 189 -1.86 -8.95 -6.04
C TYR A 189 -2.04 -7.45 -6.26
N MET A 190 -1.76 -6.97 -7.47
CA MET A 190 -1.95 -5.56 -7.87
C MET A 190 -3.35 -5.03 -7.51
N LYS A 191 -4.42 -5.81 -7.76
CA LYS A 191 -5.80 -5.39 -7.45
C LYS A 191 -6.03 -5.17 -5.94
N ARG A 192 -5.35 -5.92 -5.08
CA ARG A 192 -5.42 -5.75 -3.62
C ARG A 192 -4.60 -4.54 -3.20
N ILE A 193 -3.39 -4.38 -3.74
CA ILE A 193 -2.52 -3.22 -3.49
C ILE A 193 -3.23 -1.91 -3.82
N VAL A 194 -3.80 -1.77 -5.02
CA VAL A 194 -4.48 -0.52 -5.41
C VAL A 194 -5.64 -0.20 -4.48
N ARG A 195 -6.42 -1.22 -4.08
CA ARG A 195 -7.53 -1.03 -3.14
C ARG A 195 -7.03 -0.59 -1.78
N ASP A 196 -6.00 -1.23 -1.26
CA ASP A 196 -5.46 -0.94 0.07
C ASP A 196 -4.81 0.44 0.10
N LEU A 197 -4.04 0.80 -0.94
CA LEU A 197 -3.50 2.15 -1.10
C LEU A 197 -4.61 3.19 -1.21
N SER A 198 -5.62 2.97 -2.06
CA SER A 198 -6.75 3.93 -2.20
C SER A 198 -7.48 4.12 -0.87
N LYS A 199 -7.70 3.03 -0.13
CA LYS A 199 -8.34 3.06 1.19
C LYS A 199 -7.48 3.78 2.23
N THR A 200 -6.17 3.50 2.27
CA THR A 200 -5.24 4.15 3.20
C THR A 200 -5.11 5.63 2.90
N ILE A 201 -4.95 6.01 1.62
CA ILE A 201 -4.88 7.41 1.19
C ILE A 201 -6.17 8.14 1.56
N TYR A 202 -7.33 7.61 1.18
CA TYR A 202 -8.63 8.19 1.55
C TYR A 202 -8.74 8.40 3.05
N LYS A 203 -8.47 7.37 3.85
CA LYS A 203 -8.58 7.46 5.31
C LYS A 203 -7.65 8.55 5.87
N GLN A 204 -6.39 8.56 5.45
CA GLN A 204 -5.42 9.53 5.93
C GLN A 204 -5.76 10.95 5.47
N SER A 205 -6.21 11.13 4.23
CA SER A 205 -6.65 12.44 3.72
C SER A 205 -7.86 12.99 4.47
N MET A 206 -8.81 12.15 4.91
CA MET A 206 -9.90 12.57 5.79
C MET A 206 -9.40 12.96 7.19
N GLU A 207 -8.51 12.15 7.77
CA GLU A 207 -7.95 12.40 9.12
C GLU A 207 -7.15 13.69 9.18
N ASP A 208 -6.42 14.01 8.10
CA ASP A 208 -5.62 15.21 7.99
C ASP A 208 -6.45 16.44 7.55
N GLY A 209 -7.72 16.26 7.17
CA GLY A 209 -8.55 17.37 6.68
C GLY A 209 -8.08 17.90 5.33
N VAL A 210 -7.66 17.02 4.43
CA VAL A 210 -7.43 17.32 3.01
C VAL A 210 -8.73 17.20 2.22
N LEU A 211 -9.63 16.33 2.68
CA LEU A 211 -10.93 15.98 2.09
C LEU A 211 -12.08 16.17 3.09
#